data_AF-A0A0G1DS26-F1
#
_entry.id   AF-A0A0G1DS26-F1
#
_cell.length_a   1.000
_cell.length_b   1.000
_cell.length_c   1.000
_cell.angle_alpha   90.00
_cell.angle_beta   90.00
_cell.angle_gamma   90.00
#
_symmetry.space_group_name_H-M   'P 1'
#
loop_
_entity.id
_entity.type
_entity.pdbx_description
1 polymer ?
#
loop_
_entity_poly.entity_id
_entity_poly.type
_entity_poly.pdbx_seq_one_letter_code
_entity_poly.pdbx_strand_id
1 'polypeptide(L)'
;MIVELLNINLVKELGLDSLPPEKKNLLIDQMLEVIESRINLEVLSILTEEQKKELDKVLDSDGDMVEFLRDKIPNFDLLVAETIANFKKETLDMQQQVAAVN
;
A
#
# COMPACT_ATOMS: atom_id res chain seq x y z
N MET A 1 -11.22 5.37 12.83
CA MET A 1 -9.80 5.73 13.09
C MET A 1 -8.88 4.87 12.19
N ILE A 2 -7.69 5.34 11.83
CA ILE A 2 -6.73 4.58 10.98
C ILE A 2 -6.50 3.15 11.50
N VAL A 3 -6.36 3.00 12.83
CA VAL A 3 -6.17 1.70 13.50
C VAL A 3 -7.31 0.72 13.20
N GLU A 4 -8.55 1.19 13.08
CA GLU A 4 -9.70 0.32 12.78
C GLU A 4 -9.63 -0.19 11.34
N LEU A 5 -9.24 0.67 10.38
CA LEU A 5 -9.10 0.31 8.97
C LEU A 5 -8.00 -0.74 8.77
N LEU A 6 -6.90 -0.65 9.52
CA LEU A 6 -5.80 -1.62 9.41
C LEU A 6 -6.22 -3.03 9.81
N ASN A 7 -7.12 -3.16 10.79
CA ASN A 7 -7.64 -4.45 11.26
C ASN A 7 -8.66 -5.10 10.31
N ILE A 8 -9.12 -4.38 9.28
CA ILE A 8 -10.10 -4.92 8.32
C ILE A 8 -9.47 -6.02 7.47
N ASN A 9 -10.14 -7.17 7.37
CA ASN A 9 -9.78 -8.22 6.44
C ASN A 9 -10.49 -8.00 5.09
N LEU A 10 -9.83 -7.30 4.16
CA LEU A 10 -10.40 -6.99 2.85
C LEU A 10 -10.86 -8.23 2.07
N VAL A 11 -10.17 -9.36 2.21
CA VAL A 11 -10.54 -10.61 1.51
C VAL A 11 -11.95 -11.05 1.93
N LYS A 12 -12.29 -10.91 3.21
CA LYS A 12 -13.62 -11.23 3.73
C LYS A 12 -14.66 -10.18 3.36
N GLU A 13 -14.35 -8.89 3.58
CA GLU A 13 -15.31 -7.80 3.31
C GLU A 13 -15.71 -7.73 1.83
N LEU A 14 -14.79 -8.07 0.93
CA LEU A 14 -15.02 -8.10 -0.52
C LEU A 14 -15.55 -9.46 -1.02
N GLY A 15 -15.75 -10.45 -0.14
CA GLY A 15 -16.24 -11.79 -0.49
C GLY A 15 -15.29 -12.60 -1.39
N LEU A 16 -13.99 -12.27 -1.38
CA LEU A 16 -12.98 -12.91 -2.22
C LEU A 16 -12.60 -14.31 -1.72
N ASP A 17 -12.95 -14.65 -0.49
CA ASP A 17 -12.74 -15.97 0.09
C ASP A 17 -13.49 -17.09 -0.65
N SER A 18 -14.60 -16.74 -1.31
CA SER A 18 -15.38 -17.62 -2.17
C SER A 18 -14.75 -17.90 -3.55
N LEU A 19 -13.71 -17.15 -3.94
CA LEU A 19 -13.09 -17.27 -5.25
C LEU A 19 -12.11 -18.46 -5.31
N PRO A 20 -11.91 -19.04 -6.51
CA PRO A 20 -10.82 -19.97 -6.75
C PRO A 20 -9.46 -19.37 -6.33
N PRO A 21 -8.54 -20.17 -5.73
CA PRO A 21 -7.28 -19.66 -5.19
C PRO A 21 -6.48 -18.79 -6.15
N GLU A 22 -6.37 -19.19 -7.42
CA GLU A 22 -5.64 -18.43 -8.45
C GLU A 22 -6.23 -17.03 -8.67
N LYS A 23 -7.56 -16.92 -8.77
CA LYS A 23 -8.24 -15.63 -8.96
C LYS A 23 -8.12 -14.74 -7.73
N LYS A 24 -8.23 -15.34 -6.55
CA LYS A 24 -8.06 -14.63 -5.28
C LYS A 24 -6.65 -14.05 -5.17
N ASN A 25 -5.63 -14.86 -5.46
CA ASN A 25 -4.23 -14.42 -5.39
C ASN A 25 -3.97 -13.30 -6.39
N LEU A 26 -4.44 -13.43 -7.64
CA LEU A 26 -4.30 -12.37 -8.64
C LEU A 26 -4.88 -11.03 -8.18
N LEU A 27 -6.07 -11.04 -7.55
CA LEU A 27 -6.68 -9.83 -7.02
C LEU A 27 -5.90 -9.26 -5.83
N ILE A 28 -5.37 -10.12 -4.95
CA ILE A 28 -4.51 -9.69 -3.84
C ILE A 28 -3.23 -9.03 -4.39
N ASP A 29 -2.59 -9.64 -5.37
CA ASP A 29 -1.38 -9.11 -6.01
C ASP A 29 -1.63 -7.73 -6.64
N GLN A 30 -2.77 -7.56 -7.32
CA GLN A 30 -3.19 -6.26 -7.87
C GLN A 30 -3.42 -5.20 -6.79
N MET A 31 -4.01 -5.58 -5.64
CA MET A 31 -4.18 -4.65 -4.51
C MET A 31 -2.83 -4.26 -3.91
N LEU A 32 -1.90 -5.20 -3.79
CA LEU A 32 -0.55 -4.94 -3.31
C LEU A 32 0.20 -3.99 -4.25
N GLU A 33 0.15 -4.22 -5.56
CA GLU A 33 0.80 -3.36 -6.55
C GLU A 33 0.30 -1.90 -6.47
N VAL A 34 -1.00 -1.70 -6.27
CA VAL A 34 -1.56 -0.34 -6.12
C VAL A 34 -1.06 0.33 -4.83
N ILE A 35 -1.01 -0.40 -3.72
CA ILE A 35 -0.50 0.12 -2.45
C ILE A 35 1.00 0.47 -2.58
N GLU A 36 1.81 -0.43 -3.13
CA GLU A 36 3.25 -0.23 -3.33
C GLU A 36 3.52 0.97 -4.24
N SER A 37 2.79 1.10 -5.35
CA SER A 37 2.90 2.24 -6.26
C SER A 37 2.61 3.57 -5.56
N ARG A 38 1.57 3.63 -4.72
CA ARG A 38 1.25 4.83 -3.92
C ARG A 38 2.35 5.17 -2.93
N ILE A 39 2.86 4.18 -2.21
CA ILE A 39 3.98 4.37 -1.27
C ILE A 39 5.21 4.89 -2.01
N ASN A 40 5.55 4.30 -3.17
CA ASN A 40 6.69 4.72 -3.98
C ASN A 40 6.56 6.16 -4.46
N LEU A 41 5.39 6.58 -4.94
CA LEU A 41 5.13 7.95 -5.37
C LEU A 41 5.28 8.93 -4.21
N GLU A 42 4.74 8.61 -3.03
CA GLU A 42 4.84 9.46 -1.85
C GLU A 42 6.30 9.58 -1.39
N VAL A 43 7.02 8.45 -1.29
CA VAL A 43 8.46 8.40 -0.98
C VAL A 43 9.25 9.30 -1.93
N LEU A 44 9.07 9.13 -3.24
CA LEU A 44 9.78 9.92 -4.25
C LEU A 44 9.41 11.41 -4.22
N SER A 45 8.23 11.76 -3.71
CA SER A 45 7.83 13.17 -3.53
C SER A 45 8.50 13.83 -2.32
N ILE A 46 8.84 13.04 -1.29
CA ILE A 46 9.45 13.51 -0.05
C ILE A 46 10.98 13.61 -0.18
N LEU A 47 11.60 12.64 -0.85
CA LEU A 47 13.06 12.60 -0.99
C LEU A 47 13.59 13.76 -1.83
N THR A 48 14.72 14.33 -1.41
CA THR A 48 15.48 15.27 -2.24
C THR A 48 16.14 14.55 -3.42
N GLU A 49 16.56 15.30 -4.45
CA GLU A 49 17.28 14.73 -5.60
C GLU A 49 18.59 14.03 -5.21
N GLU A 50 19.25 14.49 -4.13
CA GLU A 50 20.44 13.84 -3.59
C GLU A 50 20.08 12.52 -2.92
N GLN A 51 19.02 12.50 -2.11
CA GLN A 51 18.53 11.29 -1.45
C GLN A 51 17.99 10.26 -2.45
N LYS A 52 17.38 10.67 -3.57
CA LYS A 52 16.98 9.76 -4.65
C LYS A 52 18.18 9.04 -5.26
N LYS A 53 19.30 9.75 -5.49
CA LYS A 53 20.54 9.13 -5.97
C LYS A 53 21.17 8.19 -4.94
N GLU A 54 20.97 8.45 -3.65
CA GLU A 54 21.37 7.51 -2.59
C GLU A 54 20.47 6.28 -2.58
N LEU A 55 19.15 6.46 -2.75
CA LEU A 55 18.19 5.37 -2.89
C LEU A 55 18.55 4.46 -4.06
N ASP A 56 18.87 5.02 -5.24
CA ASP A 56 19.28 4.23 -6.41
C ASP A 56 20.47 3.30 -6.08
N LYS A 57 21.46 3.80 -5.32
CA LYS A 57 22.61 2.97 -4.88
C LYS A 57 22.21 1.88 -3.89
N VAL A 58 21.25 2.16 -3.01
CA VAL A 58 20.71 1.18 -2.06
C VAL A 58 19.87 0.12 -2.78
N LEU A 59 19.28 0.43 -3.94
CA LEU A 59 18.58 -0.54 -4.78
C LEU A 59 19.54 -1.39 -5.63
N ASP A 60 20.64 -0.79 -6.09
CA ASP A 60 21.65 -1.47 -6.92
C ASP A 60 22.62 -2.35 -6.12
N SER A 61 22.75 -2.08 -4.82
CA SER A 61 23.43 -2.97 -3.87
C SER A 61 22.34 -3.70 -3.07
N ASP A 62 22.54 -4.92 -2.60
CA ASP A 62 21.54 -5.65 -1.78
C ASP A 62 21.33 -5.01 -0.38
N GLY A 63 21.26 -3.68 -0.29
CA GLY A 63 21.09 -2.89 0.93
C GLY A 63 19.64 -2.88 1.41
N ASP A 64 19.46 -2.54 2.69
CA ASP A 64 18.13 -2.47 3.28
C ASP A 64 17.44 -1.14 2.91
N MET A 65 16.62 -1.20 1.85
CA MET A 65 15.79 -0.09 1.40
C MET A 65 14.87 0.43 2.52
N VAL A 66 14.31 -0.47 3.34
CA VAL A 66 13.35 -0.07 4.39
C VAL A 66 14.08 0.71 5.49
N GLU A 67 15.27 0.27 5.88
CA GLU A 67 16.11 1.00 6.82
C GLU A 67 16.48 2.38 6.28
N PHE A 68 16.90 2.47 5.02
CA PHE A 68 17.20 3.75 4.37
C PHE A 68 15.99 4.70 4.40
N LEU A 69 14.80 4.23 4.04
CA LEU A 69 13.60 5.04 4.02
C LEU A 69 13.19 5.51 5.42
N ARG A 70 13.35 4.67 6.45
CA ARG A 70 13.12 5.07 7.85
C ARG A 70 14.10 6.12 8.35
N ASP A 71 15.35 6.11 7.89
CA ASP A 71 16.34 7.13 8.20
C ASP A 71 16.01 8.48 7.54
N LYS A 72 15.57 8.45 6.27
CA LYS A 72 15.31 9.69 5.49
C LYS A 72 13.93 10.28 5.69
N ILE A 73 12.92 9.47 6.01
CA ILE A 73 11.52 9.89 6.09
C ILE A 73 11.03 9.73 7.53
N PRO A 74 10.88 10.83 8.28
CA PRO A 74 10.26 10.80 9.60
C PRO A 74 8.87 10.17 9.53
N ASN A 75 8.56 9.26 10.46
CA ASN A 75 7.29 8.55 10.52
C ASN A 75 6.96 7.70 9.27
N PHE A 76 7.97 7.17 8.56
CA PHE A 76 7.76 6.30 7.40
C PHE A 76 6.74 5.17 7.65
N ASP A 77 6.80 4.50 8.80
CA ASP A 77 5.84 3.43 9.14
C ASP A 77 4.39 3.95 9.25
N LEU A 78 4.19 5.20 9.71
CA LEU A 78 2.87 5.82 9.75
C LEU A 78 2.38 6.14 8.33
N LEU A 79 3.24 6.63 7.45
CA LEU A 79 2.92 6.88 6.04
C LEU A 79 2.46 5.60 5.34
N VAL A 80 3.15 4.48 5.57
CA VAL A 80 2.76 3.17 5.06
C VAL A 80 1.39 2.75 5.61
N ALA A 81 1.21 2.87 6.93
CA ALA A 81 -0.05 2.55 7.59
C ALA A 81 -1.22 3.39 7.08
N GLU A 82 -1.02 4.70 6.87
CA GLU A 82 -2.02 5.60 6.31
C GLU A 82 -2.36 5.25 4.87
N THR A 83 -1.35 4.93 4.04
CA THR A 83 -1.57 4.52 2.66
C THR A 83 -2.43 3.25 2.57
N ILE A 84 -2.12 2.25 3.41
CA ILE A 84 -2.91 1.01 3.49
C ILE A 84 -4.33 1.31 3.97
N ALA A 85 -4.49 2.08 5.04
CA ALA A 85 -5.80 2.40 5.60
C ALA A 85 -6.68 3.17 4.61
N ASN A 86 -6.12 4.14 3.90
CA ASN A 86 -6.82 4.92 2.88
C ASN A 86 -7.23 4.02 1.71
N PHE A 87 -6.33 3.17 1.21
CA PHE A 87 -6.67 2.20 0.17
C PHE A 87 -7.82 1.27 0.58
N LYS A 88 -7.78 0.73 1.81
CA LYS A 88 -8.86 -0.13 2.34
C LYS A 88 -10.19 0.62 2.36
N LYS A 89 -10.19 1.85 2.87
CA LYS A 89 -11.38 2.69 2.92
C LYS A 89 -11.95 2.95 1.52
N GLU A 90 -11.13 3.43 0.60
CA GLU A 90 -11.53 3.70 -0.79
C GLU A 90 -12.12 2.46 -1.46
N THR A 91 -11.51 1.30 -1.28
CA THR A 91 -11.98 0.04 -1.87
C THR A 91 -13.36 -0.36 -1.34
N LEU A 92 -13.59 -0.22 -0.03
CA LEU A 92 -14.90 -0.50 0.59
C LEU A 92 -15.96 0.53 0.17
N ASP A 93 -15.60 1.81 0.12
CA ASP A 93 -16.50 2.87 -0.32
C ASP A 93 -16.94 2.65 -1.77
N MET A 94 -16.02 2.21 -2.65
CA MET A 94 -16.33 1.84 -4.03
C MET A 94 -17.29 0.65 -4.12
N GLN A 95 -17.08 -0.40 -3.30
CA GLN A 95 -17.97 -1.56 -3.26
C GLN A 95 -19.40 -1.16 -2.88
N GLN A 96 -19.56 -0.29 -1.87
CA GLN A 96 -20.88 0.20 -1.42
C GLN A 96 -21.57 1.03 -2.50
N GLN A 97 -20.83 1.88 -3.21
CA GLN A 97 -21.38 2.68 -4.30
C GLN A 97 -21.87 1.81 -5.46
N VAL A 98 -21.11 0.77 -5.85
CA VAL A 98 -21.54 -0.16 -6.90
C VAL A 98 -22.78 -0.96 -6.47
N ALA A 99 -22.87 -1.33 -5.19
CA ALA A 99 -24.05 -2.01 -4.65
C ALA A 99 -25.30 -1.11 -4.60
N ALA A 100 -25.14 0.21 -4.43
CA ALA A 100 -26.26 1.15 -4.33
C ALA A 100 -26.88 1.54 -5.68
N VAL A 101 -26.23 1.20 -6.80
CA VAL A 101 -26.69 1.52 -8.17
C VAL A 101 -27.35 0.33 -8.86
N ASN A 102 -27.35 -0.85 -8.23
CA ASN A 102 -28.00 -2.09 -8.70
C ASN A 102 -29.26 -2.40 -7.87
#